data_AF-A0A957AW60-F1
#
_entry.id   AF-A0A957AW60-F1
#
_cell.length_a   1.000
_cell.length_b   1.000
_cell.length_c   1.000
_cell.angle_alpha   90.00
_cell.angle_beta   90.00
_cell.angle_gamma   90.00
#
_symmetry.space_group_name_H-M   'P 1'
#
loop_
_entity.id
_entity.type
_entity.pdbx_description
1 polymer ?
#
loop_
_entity_poly.entity_id
_entity_poly.type
_entity_poly.pdbx_seq_one_letter_code
_entity_poly.pdbx_strand_id
1 'polypeptide(L)'
;LALGLVDAFQAAGLTVFGPTQAAAQLETSKAFAKAFMQEVGIPTAVSATFTDYQQAVSYLPDGPVVVKASGLAAGKGVIVCADRAEAEAALRQIMLDRAFGAAGDEVVIEERLSGPEVSLLAFCDGQTAVPLPPARDHKRVYDGDLGPNTGGMGVYAPPPDVDAALVEEIMRTVIQPAVQGMAQRGTPYVGVLYAGLMLTPAGPKVLEFNCRFGDPETQAVLPLLDGDLAEIMLACAAQRLTPELVRVHPGACATVVMAAPGYPGNYPKGLPITGLEAVPPDVLVFHAGTNQTNGQIVSSGGRVLCVSARGADVGTAVTRAYAGVSAIHFDGAHYRKDIGRSA
;
A
#
# COMPACT_ATOMS: atom_id res chain seq x y z
N LEU A 1 -7.17 -10.54 -7.36
CA LEU A 1 -7.13 -11.08 -5.98
C LEU A 1 -8.44 -11.77 -5.64
N ALA A 2 -9.53 -11.04 -5.36
CA ALA A 2 -10.81 -11.63 -4.94
C ALA A 2 -11.49 -12.58 -5.96
N LEU A 3 -11.14 -12.53 -7.24
CA LEU A 3 -11.77 -13.34 -8.31
C LEU A 3 -11.12 -14.73 -8.51
N GLY A 4 -10.06 -15.08 -7.78
CA GLY A 4 -9.44 -16.41 -7.86
C GLY A 4 -8.66 -16.70 -9.16
N LEU A 5 -8.01 -15.69 -9.73
CA LEU A 5 -7.20 -15.86 -10.95
C LEU A 5 -6.06 -16.88 -10.74
N VAL A 6 -5.42 -16.84 -9.57
CA VAL A 6 -4.34 -17.77 -9.20
C VAL A 6 -4.86 -19.19 -9.15
N ASP A 7 -6.01 -19.42 -8.51
CA ASP A 7 -6.65 -20.74 -8.44
C ASP A 7 -6.96 -21.29 -9.83
N ALA A 8 -7.48 -20.44 -10.74
CA ALA A 8 -7.76 -20.83 -12.12
C ALA A 8 -6.50 -21.21 -12.91
N PHE A 9 -5.40 -20.47 -12.74
CA PHE A 9 -4.11 -20.80 -13.38
C PHE A 9 -3.55 -22.12 -12.85
N GLN A 10 -3.56 -22.30 -11.53
CA GLN A 10 -3.08 -23.53 -10.91
C GLN A 10 -3.91 -24.75 -11.33
N ALA A 11 -5.24 -24.63 -11.41
CA ALA A 11 -6.11 -25.70 -11.90
C ALA A 11 -5.81 -26.08 -13.38
N ALA A 12 -5.30 -25.13 -14.17
CA ALA A 12 -4.86 -25.35 -15.54
C ALA A 12 -3.39 -25.82 -15.65
N GLY A 13 -2.69 -26.04 -14.53
CA GLY A 13 -1.27 -26.41 -14.52
C GLY A 13 -0.32 -25.29 -14.94
N LEU A 14 -0.76 -24.03 -14.87
CA LEU A 14 0.04 -22.85 -15.22
C LEU A 14 0.70 -22.25 -13.98
N THR A 15 1.99 -21.92 -14.10
CA THR A 15 2.71 -21.18 -13.06
C THR A 15 2.22 -19.74 -12.98
N VAL A 16 1.96 -19.25 -11.77
CA VAL A 16 1.45 -17.91 -11.52
C VAL A 16 2.04 -17.38 -10.21
N PHE A 17 2.39 -16.11 -10.19
CA PHE A 17 2.86 -15.41 -8.99
C PHE A 17 1.72 -14.57 -8.39
N GLY A 18 1.34 -14.89 -7.16
CA GLY A 18 0.30 -14.20 -6.42
C GLY A 18 -0.49 -15.15 -5.53
N PRO A 19 -1.30 -14.62 -4.60
CA PRO A 19 -2.01 -15.44 -3.63
C PRO A 19 -3.28 -16.02 -4.24
N THR A 20 -3.65 -17.23 -3.78
CA THR A 20 -4.97 -17.83 -4.03
C THR A 20 -6.08 -16.93 -3.49
N GLN A 21 -7.31 -17.15 -3.93
CA GLN A 21 -8.48 -16.41 -3.41
C GLN A 21 -8.57 -16.53 -1.87
N ALA A 22 -8.30 -17.72 -1.34
CA ALA A 22 -8.32 -17.96 0.10
C ALA A 22 -7.19 -17.23 0.83
N ALA A 23 -5.97 -17.24 0.27
CA ALA A 23 -4.84 -16.51 0.86
C ALA A 23 -5.03 -14.98 0.79
N ALA A 24 -5.68 -14.49 -0.27
CA ALA A 24 -5.96 -13.08 -0.47
C ALA A 24 -6.97 -12.49 0.54
N GLN A 25 -7.63 -13.32 1.36
CA GLN A 25 -8.53 -12.83 2.42
C GLN A 25 -7.84 -11.90 3.41
N LEU A 26 -6.51 -11.97 3.54
CA LEU A 26 -5.71 -10.99 4.31
C LEU A 26 -5.93 -9.53 3.85
N GLU A 27 -6.21 -9.28 2.56
CA GLU A 27 -6.57 -7.95 2.05
C GLU A 27 -8.09 -7.83 1.80
N THR A 28 -8.72 -8.88 1.26
CA THR A 28 -10.10 -8.76 0.79
C THR A 28 -11.15 -8.76 1.90
N SER A 29 -10.76 -9.14 3.13
CA SER A 29 -11.60 -9.02 4.33
C SER A 29 -10.76 -8.56 5.52
N LYS A 30 -10.96 -7.31 5.96
CA LYS A 30 -10.27 -6.78 7.15
C LYS A 30 -10.70 -7.52 8.42
N ALA A 31 -11.95 -7.98 8.51
CA ALA A 31 -12.40 -8.80 9.62
C ALA A 31 -11.62 -10.11 9.69
N PHE A 32 -11.46 -10.81 8.56
CA PHE A 32 -10.61 -12.00 8.48
C PHE A 32 -9.17 -11.68 8.90
N ALA A 33 -8.58 -10.61 8.36
CA ALA A 33 -7.21 -10.24 8.68
C ALA A 33 -7.02 -9.97 10.18
N LYS A 34 -7.98 -9.29 10.83
CA LYS A 34 -7.97 -9.05 12.28
C LYS A 34 -8.10 -10.33 13.11
N ALA A 35 -9.08 -11.16 12.79
CA ALA A 35 -9.27 -12.44 13.47
C ALA A 35 -8.04 -13.33 13.31
N PHE A 36 -7.48 -13.39 12.10
CA PHE A 36 -6.25 -14.13 11.80
C PHE A 36 -5.06 -13.61 12.62
N MET A 37 -4.82 -12.29 12.63
CA MET A 37 -3.73 -11.71 13.42
C MET A 37 -3.88 -11.99 14.91
N GLN A 38 -5.09 -11.95 15.45
CA GLN A 38 -5.36 -12.32 16.84
C GLN A 38 -5.07 -13.80 17.11
N GLU A 39 -5.51 -14.69 16.22
CA GLU A 39 -5.30 -16.13 16.30
C GLU A 39 -3.82 -16.49 16.33
N VAL A 40 -3.00 -15.87 15.46
CA VAL A 40 -1.57 -16.17 15.34
C VAL A 40 -0.65 -15.27 16.18
N GLY A 41 -1.22 -14.35 16.96
CA GLY A 41 -0.48 -13.46 17.87
C GLY A 41 0.31 -12.35 17.18
N ILE A 42 -0.11 -11.89 16.00
CA ILE A 42 0.49 -10.74 15.30
C ILE A 42 0.02 -9.43 15.96
N PRO A 43 0.94 -8.52 16.34
CA PRO A 43 0.58 -7.24 16.94
C PRO A 43 -0.25 -6.38 15.98
N THR A 44 -1.44 -5.97 16.41
CA THR A 44 -2.34 -5.08 15.66
C THR A 44 -3.16 -4.22 16.60
N ALA A 45 -3.90 -3.25 16.06
CA ALA A 45 -4.86 -2.45 16.82
C ALA A 45 -5.96 -3.37 17.42
N VAL A 46 -6.27 -3.19 18.70
CA VAL A 46 -7.45 -3.80 19.34
C VAL A 46 -8.68 -3.49 18.50
N SER A 47 -9.48 -4.51 18.19
CA SER A 47 -10.59 -4.36 17.27
C SER A 47 -11.73 -5.33 17.56
N ALA A 48 -12.93 -4.97 17.09
CA ALA A 48 -14.10 -5.83 17.05
C ALA A 48 -14.82 -5.67 15.70
N THR A 49 -15.56 -6.71 15.31
CA THR A 49 -16.25 -6.79 14.01
C THR A 49 -17.75 -6.90 14.20
N PHE A 50 -18.51 -6.28 13.30
CA PHE A 50 -19.97 -6.20 13.41
C PHE A 50 -20.64 -6.31 12.04
N THR A 51 -21.74 -7.06 11.99
CA THR A 51 -22.68 -7.09 10.85
C THR A 51 -24.02 -6.43 11.18
N ASP A 52 -24.24 -6.07 12.45
CA ASP A 52 -25.43 -5.37 12.92
C ASP A 52 -25.07 -3.93 13.33
N TYR A 53 -25.82 -2.96 12.79
CA TYR A 53 -25.58 -1.54 13.01
C TYR A 53 -25.78 -1.13 14.48
N GLN A 54 -26.80 -1.66 15.16
CA GLN A 54 -27.10 -1.26 16.54
C GLN A 54 -26.03 -1.79 17.51
N GLN A 55 -25.52 -3.00 17.28
CA GLN A 55 -24.40 -3.55 18.03
C GLN A 55 -23.12 -2.75 17.78
N ALA A 56 -22.83 -2.38 16.53
CA ALA A 56 -21.67 -1.57 16.18
C ALA A 56 -21.69 -0.20 16.89
N VAL A 57 -22.83 0.50 16.87
CA VAL A 57 -23.01 1.78 17.58
C VAL A 57 -22.86 1.60 19.10
N SER A 58 -23.40 0.51 19.65
CA SER A 58 -23.30 0.22 21.09
C SER A 58 -21.85 -0.03 21.53
N TYR A 59 -20.99 -0.53 20.65
CA TYR A 59 -19.57 -0.77 20.93
C TYR A 59 -18.70 0.50 20.86
N LEU A 60 -19.17 1.58 20.23
CA LEU A 60 -18.36 2.79 20.06
C LEU A 60 -17.89 3.37 21.40
N PRO A 61 -16.61 3.78 21.51
CA PRO A 61 -16.14 4.56 22.65
C PRO A 61 -16.57 6.03 22.51
N ASP A 62 -16.39 6.81 23.58
CA ASP A 62 -16.59 8.27 23.54
C ASP A 62 -15.41 9.02 22.87
N GLY A 63 -14.27 8.34 22.70
CA GLY A 63 -13.03 8.92 22.16
C GLY A 63 -12.71 8.51 20.72
N PRO A 64 -11.49 8.85 20.24
CA PRO A 64 -11.07 8.58 18.87
C PRO A 64 -11.05 7.10 18.53
N VAL A 65 -11.55 6.76 17.34
CA VAL A 65 -11.68 5.38 16.86
C VAL A 65 -11.52 5.34 15.34
N VAL A 66 -11.17 4.18 14.80
CA VAL A 66 -11.13 3.97 13.34
C VAL A 66 -12.24 3.00 12.95
N VAL A 67 -13.11 3.44 12.04
CA VAL A 67 -14.18 2.62 11.47
C VAL A 67 -13.79 2.21 10.06
N LYS A 68 -13.78 0.90 9.78
CA LYS A 68 -13.38 0.36 8.47
C LYS A 68 -14.46 -0.55 7.90
N ALA A 69 -14.74 -0.41 6.60
CA ALA A 69 -15.44 -1.43 5.83
C ALA A 69 -14.56 -2.68 5.71
N SER A 70 -15.14 -3.86 5.98
CA SER A 70 -14.41 -5.14 5.96
C SER A 70 -13.92 -5.47 4.55
N GLY A 71 -14.77 -5.31 3.54
CA GLY A 71 -14.44 -5.64 2.14
C GLY A 71 -13.53 -4.63 1.43
N LEU A 72 -13.32 -4.88 0.14
CA LEU A 72 -12.54 -4.01 -0.75
C LEU A 72 -13.29 -2.71 -1.06
N ALA A 73 -12.85 -1.61 -0.44
CA ALA A 73 -13.40 -0.26 -0.63
C ALA A 73 -12.40 0.71 -1.29
N ALA A 74 -11.43 0.19 -2.07
CA ALA A 74 -10.41 0.96 -2.79
C ALA A 74 -9.68 2.02 -1.92
N GLY A 75 -9.37 1.68 -0.66
CA GLY A 75 -8.72 2.57 0.32
C GLY A 75 -9.62 3.68 0.89
N LYS A 76 -10.87 3.83 0.42
CA LYS A 76 -11.79 4.88 0.87
C LYS A 76 -12.66 4.48 2.05
N GLY A 77 -12.79 3.18 2.32
CA GLY A 77 -13.59 2.64 3.41
C GLY A 77 -12.89 2.63 4.76
N VAL A 78 -11.92 3.52 5.01
CA VAL A 78 -11.23 3.68 6.30
C VAL A 78 -11.44 5.11 6.77
N ILE A 79 -12.17 5.27 7.88
CA ILE A 79 -12.57 6.57 8.41
C ILE A 79 -12.00 6.71 9.82
N VAL A 80 -11.09 7.67 10.00
CA VAL A 80 -10.53 8.01 11.31
C VAL A 80 -11.44 9.06 11.95
N CYS A 81 -12.06 8.70 13.08
CA CYS A 81 -13.06 9.50 13.75
C CYS A 81 -12.45 10.08 15.03
N ALA A 82 -12.63 11.38 15.26
CA ALA A 82 -12.13 12.07 16.45
C ALA A 82 -12.98 11.78 17.70
N ASP A 83 -14.27 11.51 17.51
CA ASP A 83 -15.23 11.26 18.57
C ASP A 83 -16.33 10.27 18.16
N ARG A 84 -17.21 9.97 19.12
CA ARG A 84 -18.36 9.06 18.94
C ARG A 84 -19.31 9.51 17.84
N ALA A 85 -19.56 10.80 17.69
CA ALA A 85 -20.53 11.32 16.73
C ALA A 85 -20.03 11.13 15.29
N GLU A 86 -18.74 11.41 15.05
CA GLU A 86 -18.09 11.10 13.78
C GLU A 86 -18.09 9.59 13.49
N ALA A 87 -17.85 8.76 14.51
CA ALA A 87 -17.85 7.30 14.35
C ALA A 87 -19.24 6.72 14.04
N GLU A 88 -20.30 7.25 14.65
CA GLU A 88 -21.67 6.88 14.34
C GLU A 88 -22.06 7.29 12.91
N ALA A 89 -21.64 8.48 12.48
CA ALA A 89 -21.82 8.94 11.10
C ALA A 89 -21.08 8.04 10.10
N ALA A 90 -19.85 7.62 10.43
CA ALA A 90 -19.07 6.68 9.62
C ALA A 90 -19.75 5.31 9.51
N LEU A 91 -20.26 4.75 10.63
CA LEU A 91 -21.01 3.50 10.63
C LEU A 91 -22.28 3.61 9.77
N ARG A 92 -23.02 4.72 9.89
CA ARG A 92 -24.21 4.96 9.07
C ARG A 92 -23.86 4.98 7.58
N GLN A 93 -22.83 5.72 7.21
CA GLN A 93 -22.37 5.83 5.82
C GLN A 93 -21.99 4.45 5.23
N ILE A 94 -21.31 3.62 6.03
CA ILE A 94 -20.83 2.31 5.58
C ILE A 94 -21.98 1.29 5.53
N MET A 95 -22.75 1.15 6.61
CA MET A 95 -23.70 0.03 6.80
C MET A 95 -25.12 0.34 6.31
N LEU A 96 -25.58 1.60 6.45
CA LEU A 96 -26.97 1.97 6.12
C LEU A 96 -27.07 2.64 4.75
N ASP A 97 -26.21 3.63 4.50
CA ASP A 97 -26.20 4.35 3.22
C ASP A 97 -25.48 3.55 2.12
N ARG A 98 -24.84 2.43 2.49
CA ARG A 98 -24.13 1.49 1.61
C ARG A 98 -23.17 2.16 0.64
N ALA A 99 -22.43 3.18 1.11
CA ALA A 99 -21.52 3.95 0.28
C ALA A 99 -20.43 3.10 -0.42
N PHE A 100 -20.17 1.90 0.10
CA PHE A 100 -19.19 0.95 -0.45
C PHE A 100 -19.82 -0.38 -0.91
N GLY A 101 -21.14 -0.41 -1.13
CA GLY A 101 -21.86 -1.62 -1.52
C GLY A 101 -21.67 -2.77 -0.53
N ALA A 102 -21.47 -4.00 -1.03
CA ALA A 102 -21.29 -5.19 -0.20
C ALA A 102 -20.02 -5.16 0.67
N ALA A 103 -19.04 -4.30 0.37
CA ALA A 103 -17.84 -4.18 1.21
C ALA A 103 -18.15 -3.65 2.62
N GLY A 104 -19.30 -2.97 2.80
CA GLY A 104 -19.76 -2.41 4.07
C GLY A 104 -20.77 -3.27 4.83
N ASP A 105 -21.09 -4.48 4.36
CA ASP A 105 -22.02 -5.39 5.05
C ASP A 105 -21.45 -5.91 6.39
N GLU A 106 -20.14 -5.83 6.55
CA GLU A 106 -19.40 -6.07 7.77
C GLU A 106 -18.42 -4.91 8.01
N VAL A 107 -18.31 -4.47 9.27
CA VAL A 107 -17.41 -3.38 9.69
C VAL A 107 -16.43 -3.85 10.74
N VAL A 108 -15.27 -3.22 10.76
CA VAL A 108 -14.24 -3.37 11.80
C VAL A 108 -14.11 -2.03 12.53
N ILE A 109 -14.23 -2.06 13.85
CA ILE A 109 -14.00 -0.90 14.71
C ILE A 109 -12.69 -1.14 15.46
N GLU A 110 -11.73 -0.23 15.33
CA GLU A 110 -10.38 -0.37 15.88
C GLU A 110 -9.99 0.80 16.78
N GLU A 111 -9.16 0.53 17.79
CA GLU A 111 -8.46 1.60 18.50
C GLU A 111 -7.66 2.47 17.52
N ARG A 112 -7.59 3.78 17.80
CA ARG A 112 -6.75 4.68 17.02
C ARG A 112 -5.30 4.56 17.47
N LEU A 113 -4.46 3.97 16.62
CA LEU A 113 -3.01 3.95 16.83
C LEU A 113 -2.38 5.31 16.48
N SER A 114 -1.25 5.60 17.12
CA SER A 114 -0.45 6.81 16.88
C SER A 114 1.03 6.45 16.75
N GLY A 115 1.72 7.11 15.83
CA GLY A 115 3.12 6.88 15.50
C GLY A 115 3.42 7.26 14.06
N PRO A 116 4.68 7.14 13.61
CA PRO A 116 4.98 7.19 12.18
C PRO A 116 4.49 5.92 11.48
N GLU A 117 3.87 6.08 10.32
CA GLU A 117 3.52 4.97 9.43
C GLU A 117 4.76 4.49 8.66
N VAL A 118 4.82 3.18 8.40
CA VAL A 118 5.80 2.54 7.52
C VAL A 118 5.13 1.38 6.81
N SER A 119 5.55 1.11 5.56
CA SER A 119 5.19 -0.10 4.85
C SER A 119 6.40 -1.01 4.73
N LEU A 120 6.20 -2.31 4.99
CA LEU A 120 7.18 -3.35 4.70
C LEU A 120 6.55 -4.36 3.76
N LEU A 121 7.21 -4.58 2.62
CA LEU A 121 6.81 -5.58 1.63
C LEU A 121 7.77 -6.75 1.72
N ALA A 122 7.28 -7.96 1.50
CA ALA A 122 8.10 -9.15 1.41
C ALA A 122 7.64 -10.04 0.26
N PHE A 123 8.61 -10.64 -0.43
CA PHE A 123 8.34 -11.78 -1.30
C PHE A 123 8.06 -13.00 -0.44
N CYS A 124 7.02 -13.75 -0.77
CA CYS A 124 6.59 -14.93 -0.02
C CYS A 124 6.38 -16.11 -0.98
N ASP A 125 6.84 -17.30 -0.59
CA ASP A 125 6.72 -18.53 -1.37
C ASP A 125 5.78 -19.58 -0.74
N GLY A 126 5.04 -19.16 0.28
CA GLY A 126 4.16 -20.01 1.08
C GLY A 126 4.80 -20.52 2.36
N GLN A 127 6.12 -20.41 2.53
CA GLN A 127 6.82 -20.83 3.76
C GLN A 127 7.87 -19.80 4.21
N THR A 128 8.65 -19.29 3.27
CA THR A 128 9.70 -18.30 3.46
C THR A 128 9.19 -16.93 3.06
N ALA A 129 9.58 -15.91 3.82
CA ALA A 129 9.39 -14.52 3.45
C ALA A 129 10.74 -13.79 3.42
N VAL A 130 10.98 -12.99 2.37
CA VAL A 130 12.20 -12.19 2.23
C VAL A 130 11.81 -10.72 2.05
N PRO A 131 12.25 -9.80 2.94
CA PRO A 131 11.83 -8.41 2.92
C PRO A 131 12.43 -7.65 1.74
N LEU A 132 11.68 -6.68 1.26
CA LEU A 132 12.16 -5.56 0.46
C LEU A 132 12.50 -4.37 1.39
N PRO A 133 13.20 -3.34 0.90
CA PRO A 133 13.42 -2.12 1.66
C PRO A 133 12.09 -1.55 2.19
N PRO A 134 12.02 -1.12 3.46
CA PRO A 134 10.84 -0.45 4.00
C PRO A 134 10.58 0.83 3.22
N ALA A 135 9.34 1.30 3.21
CA ALA A 135 8.96 2.53 2.53
C ALA A 135 8.05 3.39 3.42
N ARG A 136 8.03 4.70 3.16
CA ARG A 136 7.07 5.62 3.77
C ARG A 136 6.33 6.37 2.68
N ASP A 137 5.01 6.17 2.65
CA ASP A 137 4.12 6.78 1.69
C ASP A 137 3.51 8.08 2.22
N HIS A 138 3.10 8.94 1.29
CA HIS A 138 2.41 10.19 1.58
C HIS A 138 0.99 10.11 1.01
N LYS A 139 0.02 9.71 1.83
CA LYS A 139 -1.37 9.46 1.40
C LYS A 139 -2.17 10.74 1.14
N ARG A 140 -1.87 11.83 1.83
CA ARG A 140 -2.65 13.07 1.77
C ARG A 140 -2.32 13.85 0.49
N VAL A 141 -3.35 14.45 -0.11
CA VAL A 141 -3.25 15.06 -1.44
C VAL A 141 -2.38 16.33 -1.48
N TYR A 142 -2.38 17.13 -0.41
CA TYR A 142 -1.67 18.40 -0.34
C TYR A 142 -0.45 18.32 0.56
N ASP A 143 0.47 19.29 0.37
CA ASP A 143 1.62 19.51 1.24
C ASP A 143 1.20 19.65 2.71
N GLY A 144 2.07 19.28 3.63
CA GLY A 144 1.81 19.30 5.08
C GLY A 144 0.80 18.25 5.53
N ASP A 145 0.64 17.17 4.75
CA ASP A 145 -0.32 16.09 5.00
C ASP A 145 -1.78 16.56 5.14
N LEU A 146 -2.16 17.55 4.33
CA LEU A 146 -3.49 18.14 4.31
C LEU A 146 -4.41 17.56 3.22
N GLY A 147 -5.70 17.79 3.38
CA GLY A 147 -6.73 17.37 2.41
C GLY A 147 -7.10 15.89 2.50
N PRO A 148 -7.93 15.36 1.59
CA PRO A 148 -8.36 13.96 1.63
C PRO A 148 -7.22 12.96 1.44
N ASN A 149 -7.43 11.72 1.92
CA ASN A 149 -6.59 10.58 1.58
C ASN A 149 -6.71 10.25 0.09
N THR A 150 -5.61 9.81 -0.49
CA THR A 150 -5.47 9.37 -1.89
C THR A 150 -4.97 7.93 -1.94
N GLY A 151 -4.66 7.43 -3.13
CA GLY A 151 -3.89 6.19 -3.26
C GLY A 151 -2.39 6.35 -2.93
N GLY A 152 -1.91 7.56 -2.65
CA GLY A 152 -0.51 7.91 -2.43
C GLY A 152 -0.04 8.96 -3.45
N MET A 153 0.52 10.08 -2.95
CA MET A 153 1.08 11.20 -3.73
C MET A 153 2.60 11.14 -3.87
N GLY A 154 3.24 10.22 -3.17
CA GLY A 154 4.67 9.99 -3.23
C GLY A 154 5.12 9.02 -2.16
N VAL A 155 6.35 8.55 -2.28
CA VAL A 155 6.95 7.56 -1.38
C VAL A 155 8.46 7.67 -1.44
N TYR A 156 9.13 7.29 -0.36
CA TYR A 156 10.57 7.08 -0.37
C TYR A 156 10.94 5.80 0.38
N ALA A 157 12.08 5.21 0.01
CA ALA A 157 12.61 3.99 0.58
C ALA A 157 14.16 4.01 0.59
N PRO A 158 14.83 3.51 1.64
CA PRO A 158 14.28 3.26 2.98
C PRO A 158 14.11 4.56 3.80
N PRO A 159 13.16 4.64 4.74
CA PRO A 159 13.10 5.75 5.70
C PRO A 159 14.31 5.75 6.64
N PRO A 160 14.94 6.91 6.94
CA PRO A 160 16.15 6.95 7.76
C PRO A 160 15.95 6.49 9.21
N ASP A 161 14.72 6.53 9.71
CA ASP A 161 14.33 6.12 11.06
C ASP A 161 13.93 4.64 11.16
N VAL A 162 14.07 3.87 10.07
CA VAL A 162 13.76 2.43 10.03
C VAL A 162 15.04 1.67 9.72
N ASP A 163 15.68 1.15 10.77
CA ASP A 163 16.92 0.40 10.66
C ASP A 163 16.70 -1.11 10.43
N ALA A 164 17.80 -1.84 10.24
CA ALA A 164 17.76 -3.28 9.99
C ALA A 164 17.18 -4.08 11.18
N ALA A 165 17.38 -3.62 12.42
CA ALA A 165 16.87 -4.28 13.61
C ALA A 165 15.34 -4.18 13.67
N LEU A 166 14.78 -3.02 13.34
CA LEU A 166 13.33 -2.84 13.22
C LEU A 166 12.74 -3.67 12.07
N VAL A 167 13.43 -3.76 10.93
CA VAL A 167 13.00 -4.66 9.83
C VAL A 167 12.98 -6.12 10.28
N GLU A 168 14.02 -6.60 10.98
CA GLU A 168 14.05 -7.95 11.56
C GLU A 168 12.92 -8.17 12.57
N GLU A 169 12.62 -7.18 13.42
CA GLU A 169 11.52 -7.24 14.37
C GLU A 169 10.18 -7.40 13.65
N ILE A 170 9.91 -6.59 12.62
CA ILE A 170 8.69 -6.67 11.82
C ILE A 170 8.61 -8.03 11.11
N MET A 171 9.72 -8.51 10.53
CA MET A 171 9.74 -9.83 9.89
C MET A 171 9.40 -10.94 10.88
N ARG A 172 9.99 -10.92 12.08
CA ARG A 172 9.81 -11.94 13.12
C ARG A 172 8.43 -11.90 13.78
N THR A 173 7.82 -10.72 13.92
CA THR A 173 6.57 -10.54 14.68
C THR A 173 5.33 -10.38 13.81
N VAL A 174 5.49 -10.05 12.53
CA VAL A 174 4.38 -9.76 11.60
C VAL A 174 4.43 -10.65 10.37
N ILE A 175 5.44 -10.48 9.50
CA ILE A 175 5.42 -11.07 8.16
C ILE A 175 5.60 -12.58 8.20
N GLN A 176 6.65 -13.08 8.87
CA GLN A 176 6.93 -14.51 8.92
C GLN A 176 5.83 -15.28 9.67
N PRO A 177 5.28 -14.79 10.82
CA PRO A 177 4.11 -15.40 11.44
C PRO A 177 2.88 -15.40 10.53
N ALA A 178 2.65 -14.35 9.73
CA ALA A 178 1.53 -14.33 8.79
C ALA A 178 1.66 -15.42 7.72
N VAL A 179 2.85 -15.57 7.12
CA VAL A 179 3.11 -16.62 6.12
C VAL A 179 2.95 -18.01 6.73
N GLN A 180 3.53 -18.26 7.91
CA GLN A 180 3.43 -19.54 8.61
C GLN A 180 1.99 -19.87 9.02
N GLY A 181 1.26 -18.89 9.57
CA GLY A 181 -0.13 -19.07 9.97
C GLY A 181 -1.04 -19.41 8.81
N MET A 182 -0.86 -18.76 7.66
CA MET A 182 -1.61 -19.09 6.44
C MET A 182 -1.27 -20.49 5.90
N ALA A 183 0.01 -20.90 5.95
CA ALA A 183 0.42 -22.25 5.61
C ALA A 183 -0.21 -23.31 6.54
N GLN A 184 -0.23 -23.06 7.86
CA GLN A 184 -0.83 -23.96 8.85
C GLN A 184 -2.35 -24.13 8.65
N ARG A 185 -3.03 -23.10 8.13
CA ARG A 185 -4.45 -23.15 7.78
C ARG A 185 -4.74 -23.82 6.44
N GLY A 186 -3.72 -24.31 5.74
CA GLY A 186 -3.85 -24.96 4.43
C GLY A 186 -4.06 -23.96 3.28
N THR A 187 -3.81 -22.67 3.50
CA THR A 187 -3.97 -21.60 2.51
C THR A 187 -2.67 -20.80 2.36
N PRO A 188 -1.54 -21.46 2.00
CA PRO A 188 -0.22 -20.83 1.99
C PRO A 188 -0.19 -19.56 1.13
N TYR A 189 0.48 -18.53 1.65
CA TYR A 189 0.56 -17.23 1.00
C TYR A 189 1.77 -17.14 0.07
N VAL A 190 1.53 -17.11 -1.24
CA VAL A 190 2.54 -16.88 -2.28
C VAL A 190 2.32 -15.50 -2.90
N GLY A 191 3.38 -14.73 -3.16
CA GLY A 191 3.27 -13.42 -3.80
C GLY A 191 4.08 -12.34 -3.07
N VAL A 192 3.55 -11.12 -3.06
CA VAL A 192 4.06 -10.03 -2.22
C VAL A 192 3.10 -9.80 -1.08
N LEU A 193 3.55 -10.01 0.16
CA LEU A 193 2.80 -9.58 1.33
C LEU A 193 3.25 -8.17 1.70
N TYR A 194 2.31 -7.24 1.67
CA TYR A 194 2.50 -5.87 2.12
C TYR A 194 1.91 -5.75 3.52
N ALA A 195 2.68 -5.25 4.47
CA ALA A 195 2.19 -4.83 5.78
C ALA A 195 2.26 -3.31 5.90
N GLY A 196 1.10 -2.67 6.09
CA GLY A 196 1.01 -1.28 6.53
C GLY A 196 1.08 -1.26 8.05
N LEU A 197 2.04 -0.53 8.61
CA LEU A 197 2.39 -0.58 10.03
C LEU A 197 2.36 0.81 10.63
N MET A 198 2.00 0.86 11.92
CA MET A 198 2.20 2.01 12.79
C MET A 198 3.33 1.69 13.76
N LEU A 199 4.36 2.53 13.82
CA LEU A 199 5.44 2.41 14.80
C LEU A 199 5.00 3.08 16.10
N THR A 200 4.42 2.29 17.01
CA THR A 200 3.91 2.81 18.28
C THR A 200 4.97 2.77 19.37
N PRO A 201 4.78 3.46 20.52
CA PRO A 201 5.66 3.30 21.68
C PRO A 201 5.77 1.85 22.20
N ALA A 202 4.81 0.99 21.87
CA ALA A 202 4.81 -0.43 22.23
C ALA A 202 5.39 -1.36 21.14
N GLY A 203 5.96 -0.79 20.07
CA GLY A 203 6.49 -1.52 18.91
C GLY A 203 5.61 -1.41 17.66
N PRO A 204 6.01 -2.08 16.56
CA PRO A 204 5.27 -2.07 15.30
C PRO A 204 3.94 -2.80 15.43
N LYS A 205 2.84 -2.15 15.01
CA LYS A 205 1.50 -2.74 14.97
C LYS A 205 0.95 -2.68 13.54
N VAL A 206 0.36 -3.78 13.07
CA VAL A 206 -0.27 -3.85 11.74
C VAL A 206 -1.54 -3.01 11.70
N LEU A 207 -1.61 -2.10 10.73
CA LEU A 207 -2.81 -1.36 10.34
C LEU A 207 -3.66 -2.17 9.36
N GLU A 208 -3.00 -2.78 8.38
CA GLU A 208 -3.61 -3.60 7.33
C GLU A 208 -2.56 -4.47 6.60
N PHE A 209 -3.04 -5.55 5.97
CA PHE A 209 -2.29 -6.26 4.94
C PHE A 209 -2.82 -5.89 3.56
N ASN A 210 -1.91 -5.81 2.59
CA ASN A 210 -2.24 -5.84 1.17
C ASN A 210 -1.58 -7.08 0.55
N CYS A 211 -2.25 -7.72 -0.39
CA CYS A 211 -1.89 -9.01 -0.96
C CYS A 211 -1.19 -8.88 -2.33
N ARG A 212 -0.49 -7.76 -2.52
CA ARG A 212 0.15 -7.34 -3.76
C ARG A 212 1.13 -6.21 -3.47
N PHE A 213 1.87 -5.83 -4.51
CA PHE A 213 2.67 -4.62 -4.54
C PHE A 213 1.88 -3.34 -4.25
N GLY A 214 2.43 -2.45 -3.41
CA GLY A 214 1.89 -1.11 -3.16
C GLY A 214 2.02 -0.19 -4.38
N ASP A 215 1.18 0.83 -4.49
CA ASP A 215 1.31 1.87 -5.52
C ASP A 215 1.02 3.22 -4.85
N PRO A 216 2.04 4.09 -4.64
CA PRO A 216 3.29 4.17 -5.40
C PRO A 216 4.53 3.47 -4.81
N GLU A 217 4.40 2.67 -3.74
CA GLU A 217 5.55 2.05 -3.04
C GLU A 217 6.49 1.29 -3.97
N THR A 218 5.92 0.53 -4.90
CA THR A 218 6.67 -0.27 -5.87
C THR A 218 7.64 0.56 -6.70
N GLN A 219 7.24 1.78 -7.07
CA GLN A 219 8.02 2.70 -7.87
C GLN A 219 9.20 3.30 -7.10
N ALA A 220 9.23 3.24 -5.76
CA ALA A 220 10.42 3.55 -4.97
C ALA A 220 11.20 2.29 -4.54
N VAL A 221 10.53 1.16 -4.33
CA VAL A 221 11.16 -0.05 -3.81
C VAL A 221 11.88 -0.84 -4.90
N LEU A 222 11.23 -1.12 -6.04
CA LEU A 222 11.82 -1.94 -7.09
C LEU A 222 13.05 -1.34 -7.77
N PRO A 223 13.21 -0.01 -7.93
CA PRO A 223 14.48 0.55 -8.43
C PRO A 223 15.69 0.22 -7.54
N LEU A 224 15.47 -0.11 -6.26
CA LEU A 224 16.52 -0.55 -5.33
C LEU A 224 16.82 -2.04 -5.43
N LEU A 225 16.04 -2.82 -6.17
CA LEU A 225 16.29 -4.25 -6.37
C LEU A 225 17.50 -4.46 -7.31
N ASP A 226 18.46 -5.26 -6.86
CA ASP A 226 19.66 -5.70 -7.60
C ASP A 226 19.56 -7.20 -8.01
N GLY A 227 18.37 -7.78 -7.87
CA GLY A 227 18.03 -9.13 -8.30
C GLY A 227 17.17 -9.14 -9.57
N ASP A 228 17.10 -10.29 -10.24
CA ASP A 228 16.14 -10.50 -11.32
C ASP A 228 14.74 -10.72 -10.73
N LEU A 229 13.86 -9.75 -10.95
CA LEU A 229 12.48 -9.79 -10.45
C LEU A 229 11.72 -11.03 -10.97
N ALA A 230 11.94 -11.44 -12.23
CA ALA A 230 11.27 -12.59 -12.80
C ALA A 230 11.78 -13.90 -12.16
N GLU A 231 13.08 -14.00 -11.88
CA GLU A 231 13.66 -15.14 -11.16
C GLU A 231 13.09 -15.24 -9.74
N ILE A 232 13.01 -14.13 -9.01
CA ILE A 232 12.44 -14.09 -7.65
C ILE A 232 10.97 -14.51 -7.68
N MET A 233 10.16 -13.95 -8.59
CA MET A 233 8.74 -14.29 -8.70
C MET A 233 8.52 -15.77 -9.06
N LEU A 234 9.36 -16.31 -9.95
CA LEU A 234 9.32 -17.74 -10.31
C LEU A 234 9.76 -18.62 -9.14
N ALA A 235 10.78 -18.21 -8.37
CA ALA A 235 11.21 -18.92 -7.17
C ALA A 235 10.11 -18.95 -6.12
N CYS A 236 9.37 -17.85 -5.93
CA CYS A 236 8.21 -17.81 -5.05
C CYS A 236 7.11 -18.78 -5.51
N ALA A 237 6.74 -18.73 -6.79
CA ALA A 237 5.70 -19.61 -7.34
C ALA A 237 6.09 -21.10 -7.28
N ALA A 238 7.39 -21.39 -7.27
CA ALA A 238 7.95 -22.75 -7.18
C ALA A 238 8.36 -23.17 -5.76
N GLN A 239 8.12 -22.35 -4.73
CA GLN A 239 8.52 -22.62 -3.34
C GLN A 239 10.02 -22.86 -3.15
N ARG A 240 10.83 -22.05 -3.82
CA ARG A 240 12.31 -22.10 -3.78
C ARG A 240 12.90 -20.73 -3.46
N LEU A 241 12.15 -19.85 -2.79
CA LEU A 241 12.65 -18.53 -2.44
C LEU A 241 13.74 -18.67 -1.37
N THR A 242 14.87 -18.03 -1.60
CA THR A 242 15.94 -17.91 -0.61
C THR A 242 16.33 -16.45 -0.43
N PRO A 243 16.86 -16.04 0.74
CA PRO A 243 17.26 -14.66 0.99
C PRO A 243 18.26 -14.12 -0.03
N GLU A 244 19.15 -14.96 -0.56
CA GLU A 244 20.21 -14.58 -1.49
C GLU A 244 19.69 -14.12 -2.86
N LEU A 245 18.45 -14.49 -3.23
CA LEU A 245 17.82 -14.05 -4.47
C LEU A 245 17.39 -12.57 -4.39
N VAL A 246 17.07 -12.06 -3.21
CA VAL A 246 16.57 -10.69 -3.02
C VAL A 246 17.72 -9.79 -2.54
N ARG A 247 18.47 -9.27 -3.51
CA ARG A 247 19.56 -8.33 -3.26
C ARG A 247 19.09 -6.91 -3.52
N VAL A 248 19.61 -5.96 -2.74
CA VAL A 248 19.24 -4.55 -2.84
C VAL A 248 20.49 -3.69 -3.01
N HIS A 249 20.39 -2.69 -3.87
CA HIS A 249 21.41 -1.65 -3.97
C HIS A 249 21.44 -0.79 -2.70
N PRO A 250 22.61 -0.32 -2.27
CA PRO A 250 22.68 0.68 -1.22
C PRO A 250 22.11 2.02 -1.70
N GLY A 251 21.73 2.87 -0.75
CA GLY A 251 21.17 4.19 -1.01
C GLY A 251 19.66 4.22 -0.85
N ALA A 252 19.02 5.17 -1.54
CA ALA A 252 17.58 5.40 -1.44
C ALA A 252 16.96 5.69 -2.79
N CYS A 253 15.64 5.55 -2.87
CA CYS A 253 14.83 5.97 -4.00
C CYS A 253 13.62 6.74 -3.49
N ALA A 254 13.24 7.77 -4.23
CA ALA A 254 12.05 8.55 -3.96
C ALA A 254 11.19 8.64 -5.22
N THR A 255 9.88 8.66 -5.04
CA THR A 255 8.88 8.76 -6.09
C THR A 255 7.94 9.91 -5.78
N VAL A 256 7.73 10.79 -6.76
CA VAL A 256 6.72 11.85 -6.72
C VAL A 256 5.63 11.51 -7.72
N VAL A 257 4.37 11.51 -7.28
CA VAL A 257 3.22 11.28 -8.16
C VAL A 257 2.75 12.61 -8.73
N MET A 258 2.64 12.66 -10.07
CA MET A 258 1.96 13.73 -10.78
C MET A 258 0.51 13.30 -11.04
N ALA A 259 -0.44 14.06 -10.50
CA ALA A 259 -1.87 13.82 -10.58
C ALA A 259 -2.57 14.85 -11.47
N ALA A 260 -3.72 14.47 -12.03
CA ALA A 260 -4.60 15.36 -12.75
C ALA A 260 -5.22 16.40 -11.80
N PRO A 261 -5.50 17.63 -12.28
CA PRO A 261 -6.13 18.65 -11.45
C PRO A 261 -7.48 18.16 -10.91
N GLY A 262 -7.70 18.33 -9.60
CA GLY A 262 -8.93 17.91 -8.91
C GLY A 262 -8.92 16.49 -8.35
N TYR A 263 -7.92 15.66 -8.62
CA TYR A 263 -7.71 14.40 -7.90
C TYR A 263 -7.57 14.66 -6.38
N PRO A 264 -8.17 13.85 -5.48
CA PRO A 264 -8.88 12.57 -5.68
C PRO A 264 -10.38 12.68 -6.01
N GLY A 265 -10.89 13.89 -6.23
CA GLY A 265 -12.26 14.16 -6.66
C GLY A 265 -12.46 13.98 -8.16
N ASN A 266 -13.23 14.87 -8.78
CA ASN A 266 -13.41 14.89 -10.23
C ASN A 266 -12.19 15.52 -10.91
N TYR A 267 -11.71 14.88 -11.96
CA TYR A 267 -10.53 15.32 -12.72
C TYR A 267 -10.77 15.19 -14.24
N PRO A 268 -10.20 16.09 -15.06
CA PRO A 268 -10.27 15.99 -16.51
C PRO A 268 -9.36 14.88 -17.04
N LYS A 269 -9.68 14.39 -18.24
CA LYS A 269 -8.85 13.45 -19.02
C LYS A 269 -8.52 14.07 -20.37
N GLY A 270 -7.53 13.49 -21.06
CA GLY A 270 -7.09 13.93 -22.38
C GLY A 270 -6.16 15.13 -22.34
N LEU A 271 -5.59 15.48 -21.18
CA LEU A 271 -4.64 16.58 -21.07
C LEU A 271 -3.32 16.18 -21.74
N PRO A 272 -2.83 16.94 -22.74
CA PRO A 272 -1.54 16.67 -23.37
C PRO A 272 -0.39 16.66 -22.38
N ILE A 273 0.47 15.63 -22.46
CA ILE A 273 1.69 15.48 -21.65
C ILE A 273 2.90 15.76 -22.55
N THR A 274 3.77 16.67 -22.11
CA THR A 274 4.98 17.10 -22.85
C THR A 274 6.22 17.10 -21.94
N GLY A 275 7.42 17.07 -22.54
CA GLY A 275 8.69 17.18 -21.81
C GLY A 275 9.22 15.87 -21.23
N LEU A 276 8.62 14.73 -21.59
CA LEU A 276 9.11 13.40 -21.22
C LEU A 276 10.52 13.14 -21.77
N GLU A 277 10.82 13.68 -22.95
CA GLU A 277 12.12 13.64 -23.60
C GLU A 277 13.20 14.48 -22.91
N ALA A 278 12.81 15.42 -22.06
CA ALA A 278 13.71 16.30 -21.30
C ALA A 278 14.01 15.78 -19.88
N VAL A 279 13.39 14.67 -19.48
CA VAL A 279 13.63 14.05 -18.18
C VAL A 279 15.09 13.54 -18.12
N PRO A 280 15.82 13.78 -17.01
CA PRO A 280 17.19 13.29 -16.87
C PRO A 280 17.29 11.77 -17.03
N PRO A 281 18.34 11.24 -17.68
CA PRO A 281 18.46 9.80 -17.97
C PRO A 281 18.45 8.86 -16.75
N ASP A 282 18.81 9.37 -15.56
CA ASP A 282 18.85 8.63 -14.29
C ASP A 282 17.53 8.70 -13.50
N VAL A 283 16.50 9.34 -14.07
CA VAL A 283 15.15 9.42 -13.52
C VAL A 283 14.22 8.49 -14.31
N LEU A 284 13.44 7.72 -13.57
CA LEU A 284 12.45 6.80 -14.09
C LEU A 284 11.08 7.46 -14.12
N VAL A 285 10.35 7.32 -15.23
CA VAL A 285 8.97 7.80 -15.37
C VAL A 285 8.06 6.60 -15.60
N PHE A 286 7.26 6.27 -14.60
CA PHE A 286 6.27 5.21 -14.68
C PHE A 286 4.92 5.80 -15.07
N HIS A 287 4.35 5.28 -16.17
CA HIS A 287 3.04 5.65 -16.66
C HIS A 287 1.94 4.97 -15.84
N ALA A 288 1.08 5.75 -15.17
CA ALA A 288 -0.06 5.24 -14.43
C ALA A 288 -1.35 5.46 -15.23
N GLY A 289 -1.90 6.67 -15.19
CA GLY A 289 -3.10 7.07 -15.91
C GLY A 289 -2.76 7.86 -17.16
N THR A 290 -2.12 7.25 -18.16
CA THR A 290 -1.88 7.86 -19.47
C THR A 290 -2.54 7.07 -20.60
N ASN A 291 -2.74 7.71 -21.76
CA ASN A 291 -3.13 7.07 -23.01
C ASN A 291 -2.37 7.72 -24.18
N GLN A 292 -2.43 7.12 -25.36
CA GLN A 292 -1.91 7.70 -26.59
C GLN A 292 -3.06 8.09 -27.53
N THR A 293 -3.12 9.35 -27.92
CA THR A 293 -4.12 9.89 -28.84
C THR A 293 -3.40 10.67 -29.94
N ASN A 294 -3.59 10.29 -31.20
CA ASN A 294 -2.95 10.95 -32.36
C ASN A 294 -1.42 11.07 -32.24
N GLY A 295 -0.77 10.03 -31.70
CA GLY A 295 0.68 10.02 -31.48
C GLY A 295 1.16 10.77 -30.23
N GLN A 296 0.28 11.50 -29.55
CA GLN A 296 0.59 12.26 -28.34
C GLN A 296 0.17 11.50 -27.08
N ILE A 297 0.99 11.57 -26.03
CA ILE A 297 0.64 11.02 -24.72
C ILE A 297 -0.27 12.02 -24.00
N VAL A 298 -1.38 11.52 -23.45
CA VAL A 298 -2.38 12.32 -22.74
C VAL A 298 -2.75 11.70 -21.40
N SER A 299 -3.26 12.50 -20.45
CA SER A 299 -3.79 11.99 -19.18
C SER A 299 -5.06 11.13 -19.40
N SER A 300 -5.24 10.08 -18.60
CA SER A 300 -6.39 9.17 -18.67
C SER A 300 -6.89 8.69 -17.30
N GLY A 301 -6.20 9.05 -16.22
CA GLY A 301 -6.54 8.71 -14.84
C GLY A 301 -6.20 9.81 -13.84
N GLY A 302 -6.60 9.61 -12.58
CA GLY A 302 -6.38 10.60 -11.50
C GLY A 302 -4.91 10.77 -11.13
N ARG A 303 -4.20 9.65 -10.88
CA ARG A 303 -2.73 9.63 -10.85
C ARG A 303 -2.25 9.39 -12.28
N VAL A 304 -1.37 10.26 -12.78
CA VAL A 304 -0.99 10.27 -14.20
C VAL A 304 0.39 9.62 -14.37
N LEU A 305 1.38 10.10 -13.63
CA LEU A 305 2.77 9.62 -13.69
C LEU A 305 3.33 9.43 -12.29
N CYS A 306 4.27 8.49 -12.13
CA CYS A 306 5.15 8.40 -10.97
C CYS A 306 6.57 8.66 -11.45
N VAL A 307 7.21 9.70 -10.92
CA VAL A 307 8.58 10.10 -11.28
C VAL A 307 9.51 9.71 -10.15
N SER A 308 10.43 8.79 -10.43
CA SER A 308 11.26 8.14 -9.42
C SER A 308 12.74 8.33 -9.70
N ALA A 309 13.54 8.54 -8.66
CA ALA A 309 14.99 8.65 -8.81
C ALA A 309 15.72 8.01 -7.64
N ARG A 310 16.88 7.43 -7.93
CA ARG A 310 17.82 6.89 -6.94
C ARG A 310 18.83 7.94 -6.51
N GLY A 311 19.27 7.85 -5.27
CA GLY A 311 20.30 8.69 -4.68
C GLY A 311 21.10 7.94 -3.62
N ALA A 312 22.23 8.52 -3.21
CA ALA A 312 23.03 7.97 -2.10
C ALA A 312 22.27 8.02 -0.76
N ASP A 313 21.31 8.94 -0.64
CA ASP A 313 20.41 9.13 0.49
C ASP A 313 19.03 9.63 0.00
N VAL A 314 18.07 9.71 0.92
CA VAL A 314 16.70 10.16 0.62
C VAL A 314 16.68 11.59 0.06
N GLY A 315 17.49 12.50 0.61
CA GLY A 315 17.52 13.90 0.17
C GLY A 315 17.97 14.06 -1.28
N THR A 316 18.98 13.30 -1.68
CA THR A 316 19.50 13.24 -3.06
C THR A 316 18.47 12.61 -3.99
N ALA A 317 17.86 11.50 -3.59
CA ALA A 317 16.82 10.82 -4.36
C ALA A 317 15.61 11.75 -4.63
N VAL A 318 15.13 12.44 -3.60
CA VAL A 318 14.03 13.42 -3.67
C VAL A 318 14.39 14.57 -4.62
N THR A 319 15.59 15.15 -4.48
CA THR A 319 16.04 16.25 -5.33
C THR A 319 16.03 15.87 -6.81
N ARG A 320 16.52 14.67 -7.13
CA ARG A 320 16.53 14.14 -8.51
C ARG A 320 15.13 13.83 -9.04
N ALA A 321 14.26 13.26 -8.21
CA ALA A 321 12.87 13.00 -8.60
C ALA A 321 12.15 14.31 -8.97
N TYR A 322 12.33 15.37 -8.16
CA TYR A 322 11.78 16.69 -8.49
C TYR A 322 12.39 17.33 -9.73
N ALA A 323 13.67 17.10 -10.03
CA ALA A 323 14.27 17.53 -11.29
C ALA A 323 13.55 16.90 -12.49
N GLY A 324 13.22 15.61 -12.41
CA GLY A 324 12.39 14.93 -13.40
C GLY A 324 10.97 15.49 -13.50
N VAL A 325 10.31 15.72 -12.36
CA VAL A 325 8.96 16.31 -12.32
C VAL A 325 8.96 17.69 -13.01
N SER A 326 10.00 18.50 -12.80
CA SER A 326 10.09 19.84 -13.38
C SER A 326 10.25 19.87 -14.91
N ALA A 327 10.67 18.75 -15.52
CA ALA A 327 10.76 18.61 -16.97
C ALA A 327 9.39 18.30 -17.62
N ILE A 328 8.48 17.69 -16.87
CA ILE A 328 7.22 17.15 -17.38
C ILE A 328 6.08 18.16 -17.17
N HIS A 329 5.25 18.35 -18.19
CA HIS A 329 4.17 19.32 -18.17
C HIS A 329 2.86 18.73 -18.68
N PHE A 330 1.76 19.04 -17.99
CA PHE A 330 0.38 18.98 -18.48
C PHE A 330 -0.45 20.00 -17.71
N ASP A 331 -1.53 20.48 -18.31
CA ASP A 331 -2.32 21.57 -17.75
C ASP A 331 -2.89 21.22 -16.35
N GLY A 332 -2.64 22.10 -15.38
CA GLY A 332 -3.07 21.89 -13.98
C GLY A 332 -2.42 20.71 -13.26
N ALA A 333 -1.26 20.20 -13.71
CA ALA A 333 -0.55 19.12 -13.02
C ALA A 333 -0.37 19.41 -11.51
N HIS A 334 -0.86 18.48 -10.69
CA HIS A 334 -0.76 18.56 -9.23
C HIS A 334 0.23 17.52 -8.72
N TYR A 335 1.17 17.94 -7.89
CA TYR A 335 2.08 17.07 -7.16
C TYR A 335 2.50 17.76 -5.87
N ARG A 336 2.78 16.96 -4.84
CA ARG A 336 3.30 17.48 -3.57
C ARG A 336 4.73 17.97 -3.71
N LYS A 337 5.12 18.97 -2.94
CA LYS A 337 6.48 19.58 -2.94
C LYS A 337 7.31 19.22 -1.71
N ASP A 338 6.76 18.40 -0.83
CA ASP A 338 7.31 18.01 0.47
C ASP A 338 7.51 16.50 0.62
N ILE A 339 7.40 15.71 -0.45
CA ILE A 339 7.73 14.28 -0.42
C ILE A 339 9.15 14.08 0.12
N GLY A 340 9.29 13.22 1.14
CA GLY A 340 10.57 12.95 1.81
C GLY A 340 11.02 14.03 2.80
N ARG A 341 10.19 15.04 3.08
CA ARG A 341 10.37 15.97 4.20
C ARG A 341 9.49 15.54 5.36
N SER A 342 10.02 15.65 6.58
CA SER A 342 9.19 15.53 7.78
C SER A 342 8.14 16.64 7.79
N ALA A 343 6.91 16.31 8.15
CA ALA A 343 5.90 17.28 8.54
C ALA A 343 6.30 17.97 9.86
#